data_AF-A0A4P5YZV9-F1
#
_entry.id   AF-A0A4P5YZV9-F1
#
_cell.length_a   1.000
_cell.length_b   1.000
_cell.length_c   1.000
_cell.angle_alpha   90.00
_cell.angle_beta   90.00
_cell.angle_gamma   90.00
#
_symmetry.space_group_name_H-M   'P 1'
#
loop_
_entity.id
_entity.type
_entity.pdbx_description
1 polymer ?
#
loop_
_entity_poly.entity_id
_entity_poly.type
_entity_poly.pdbx_seq_one_letter_code
_entity_poly.pdbx_strand_id
1 'polypeptide(L)'
;MKLSDLWNWNGAIGRRTYLLWGVILFAVKCNLDRFLFRHVFEASWNLLDYLKWNFPSPSLGSPDTLRQHGWQLLVAALPFLWAGVVLTIQRLRSARLPLWLAILFVVPVVKWFLFLLASLVPRREVPPALEPPPAPLPGSAWRVFPRSRMGSALAAVGISALITVAITAVGASVLQNYGWGLFVGVPFMTGFLAAMIHGATQVRRMSESLTVAALAVSIAGAGFLLFAIEGLICIAMAVPLALPLALIGGLAGHSAQPARWRNGSPQVACAAFLALPMMLGVERLGDTEAPLLAVKSSIEVNAPPARVWRHVVTFSELPAPTEWLFRAGIAYPLRAEIQGTGPGAIRHCVFTTGPFVEPIEVWDEPRLLRFGVTANPAPMQEWTPYREIHPPHLKGFLASERGQFLLTELPGGRTRLEGTTWYRHHMWPVVYWQMWSDEIIHRIHLRVLRHVQALAEAG
;
A
#
# COMPACT_ATOMS: atom_id res chain seq x y z
N MET A 1 -4.04 20.71 31.40
CA MET A 1 -2.68 20.29 31.01
C MET A 1 -1.96 21.54 30.55
N LYS A 2 -0.74 21.75 31.03
CA LYS A 2 0.12 22.88 30.64
C LYS A 2 1.00 22.45 29.46
N LEU A 3 1.48 23.39 28.65
CA LEU A 3 2.42 23.06 27.55
C LEU A 3 3.71 22.42 28.04
N SER A 4 4.15 22.76 29.25
CA SER A 4 5.29 22.12 29.94
C SER A 4 5.11 20.61 30.12
N ASP A 5 3.86 20.11 30.17
CA ASP A 5 3.57 18.70 30.33
C ASP A 5 3.94 17.89 29.06
N LEU A 6 4.14 18.55 27.91
CA LEU A 6 4.62 17.92 26.65
C LEU A 6 6.12 17.55 26.69
N TRP A 7 6.87 18.04 27.68
CA TRP A 7 8.26 17.63 27.93
C TRP A 7 8.35 16.56 29.03
N ASN A 8 7.24 16.25 29.68
CA ASN A 8 7.20 15.27 30.76
C ASN A 8 6.86 13.87 30.24
N TRP A 9 7.89 13.06 30.00
CA TRP A 9 7.72 11.66 29.56
C TRP A 9 7.09 10.76 30.63
N ASN A 10 7.09 11.17 31.90
CA ASN A 10 6.61 10.39 33.05
C ASN A 10 5.15 10.69 33.45
N GLY A 11 4.50 11.63 32.78
CA GLY A 11 3.11 12.02 33.06
C GLY A 11 2.07 10.91 32.80
N ALA A 12 0.84 11.12 33.26
CA ALA A 12 -0.30 10.26 32.95
C ALA A 12 -1.54 11.13 32.70
N ILE A 13 -2.22 10.94 31.57
CA ILE A 13 -3.37 11.75 31.16
C ILE A 13 -4.64 10.93 30.97
N GLY A 14 -5.77 11.53 31.29
CA GLY A 14 -7.09 10.91 31.10
C GLY A 14 -7.55 10.93 29.64
N ARG A 15 -8.62 10.17 29.35
CA ARG A 15 -9.25 10.05 28.02
C ARG A 15 -9.66 11.39 27.42
N ARG A 16 -10.38 12.22 28.19
CA ARG A 16 -10.86 13.54 27.76
C ARG A 16 -9.70 14.45 27.36
N THR A 17 -8.64 14.49 28.18
CA THR A 17 -7.45 15.29 27.92
C THR A 17 -6.73 14.82 26.66
N TYR A 18 -6.54 13.51 26.49
CA TYR A 18 -5.89 12.96 25.29
C TYR A 18 -6.67 13.25 24.00
N LEU A 19 -8.00 13.05 24.02
CA LEU A 19 -8.87 13.34 22.88
C LEU A 19 -8.85 14.84 22.53
N LEU A 20 -9.03 15.71 23.53
CA LEU A 20 -9.04 17.16 23.34
C LEU A 20 -7.71 17.65 22.74
N TRP A 21 -6.58 17.28 23.33
CA TRP A 21 -5.26 17.69 22.84
C TRP A 21 -4.93 17.08 21.48
N GLY A 22 -5.35 15.85 21.20
CA GLY A 22 -5.22 15.25 19.89
C GLY A 22 -5.97 16.03 18.81
N VAL A 23 -7.22 16.43 19.08
CA VAL A 23 -8.03 17.25 18.16
C VAL A 23 -7.43 18.65 17.99
N ILE A 24 -7.01 19.30 19.08
CA ILE A 24 -6.38 20.63 19.02
C ILE A 24 -5.09 20.59 18.21
N LEU A 25 -4.16 19.67 18.52
CA LEU A 25 -2.89 19.54 17.81
C LEU A 25 -3.10 19.19 16.34
N PHE A 26 -4.09 18.34 16.03
CA PHE A 26 -4.45 18.03 14.66
C PHE A 26 -4.98 19.28 13.92
N ALA A 27 -5.88 20.04 14.53
CA ALA A 27 -6.42 21.27 13.93
C ALA A 27 -5.33 22.32 13.70
N VAL A 28 -4.43 22.52 14.67
CA VAL A 28 -3.30 23.43 14.53
C VAL A 28 -2.35 22.97 13.42
N LYS A 29 -2.02 21.67 13.37
CA LYS A 29 -1.17 21.10 12.31
C LYS A 29 -1.79 21.30 10.92
N CYS A 30 -3.09 21.03 10.79
CA CYS A 30 -3.80 21.21 9.53
C CYS A 30 -3.77 22.67 9.05
N ASN A 31 -3.95 23.64 9.95
CA ASN A 31 -3.86 25.05 9.58
C ASN A 31 -2.43 25.48 9.24
N LEU A 32 -1.43 24.92 9.95
CA LEU A 32 -0.02 25.15 9.61
C LEU A 32 0.32 24.60 8.23
N ASP A 33 -0.14 23.40 7.89
CA ASP A 33 0.07 22.83 6.55
C ASP A 33 -0.64 23.64 5.50
N ARG A 34 -1.89 24.04 5.74
CA ARG A 34 -2.62 24.94 4.83
C ARG A 34 -1.85 26.22 4.55
N PHE A 35 -1.25 26.80 5.59
CA PHE A 35 -0.41 28.00 5.46
C PHE A 35 0.85 27.72 4.64
N LEU A 36 1.58 26.65 4.95
CA LEU A 36 2.79 26.26 4.22
C LEU A 36 2.47 25.97 2.75
N PHE A 37 1.44 25.19 2.46
CA PHE A 37 1.05 24.90 1.08
C PHE A 37 0.69 26.16 0.30
N ARG A 38 -0.05 27.09 0.91
CA ARG A 38 -0.43 28.33 0.24
C ARG A 38 0.73 29.27 -0.03
N HIS A 39 1.68 29.39 0.91
CA HIS A 39 2.72 30.42 0.85
C HIS A 39 4.09 29.92 0.39
N VAL A 40 4.37 28.63 0.49
CA VAL A 40 5.63 28.02 0.08
C VAL A 40 5.46 27.25 -1.22
N PHE A 41 4.40 26.45 -1.31
CA PHE A 41 4.18 25.55 -2.44
C PHE A 41 3.23 26.13 -3.50
N GLU A 42 2.72 27.36 -3.28
CA GLU A 42 1.71 28.03 -4.11
C GLU A 42 0.50 27.13 -4.46
N ALA A 43 0.20 26.18 -3.57
CA ALA A 43 -0.79 25.14 -3.75
C ALA A 43 -1.97 25.33 -2.80
N SER A 44 -3.19 25.02 -3.25
CA SER A 44 -4.35 24.95 -2.38
C SER A 44 -4.36 23.62 -1.63
N TRP A 45 -4.47 23.69 -0.30
CA TRP A 45 -4.55 22.51 0.57
C TRP A 45 -5.80 22.55 1.45
N ASN A 46 -6.45 21.41 1.62
CA ASN A 46 -7.64 21.19 2.43
C ASN A 46 -7.49 19.98 3.36
N LEU A 47 -8.35 19.89 4.38
CA LEU A 47 -8.32 18.82 5.39
C LEU A 47 -8.44 17.40 4.80
N LEU A 48 -9.21 17.24 3.73
CA LEU A 48 -9.39 15.96 3.06
C LEU A 48 -8.08 15.46 2.45
N ASP A 49 -7.12 16.35 2.17
CA ASP A 49 -5.82 15.96 1.61
C ASP A 49 -4.96 15.17 2.58
N TYR A 50 -5.18 15.30 3.90
CA TYR A 50 -4.52 14.45 4.90
C TYR A 50 -5.04 13.00 4.90
N LEU A 51 -6.26 12.83 4.41
CA LEU A 51 -6.94 11.55 4.35
C LEU A 51 -6.85 10.91 2.97
N LYS A 52 -6.35 11.65 1.97
CA LYS A 52 -5.90 11.08 0.72
C LYS A 52 -4.73 10.14 1.01
N TRP A 53 -4.84 8.92 0.49
CA TRP A 53 -3.64 8.13 0.16
C TRP A 53 -2.74 9.03 -0.70
N ASN A 54 -1.42 9.02 -0.67
CA ASN A 54 -0.54 10.03 -1.34
C ASN A 54 -0.04 11.16 -0.47
N PHE A 55 -0.63 11.53 0.66
CA PHE A 55 -0.03 12.61 1.46
C PHE A 55 1.37 12.25 2.02
N PRO A 56 2.41 13.08 1.83
CA PRO A 56 2.42 14.31 1.03
C PRO A 56 2.48 14.02 -0.48
N SER A 57 1.44 14.44 -1.21
CA SER A 57 1.24 14.14 -2.63
C SER A 57 2.34 14.74 -3.52
N PRO A 58 2.79 14.02 -4.55
CA PRO A 58 3.57 14.56 -5.67
C PRO A 58 2.81 15.61 -6.51
N SER A 59 1.49 15.72 -6.36
CA SER A 59 0.69 16.81 -6.95
C SER A 59 0.77 18.12 -6.15
N LEU A 60 1.55 18.17 -5.06
CA LEU A 60 1.69 19.34 -4.18
C LEU A 60 2.84 20.28 -4.58
N GLY A 61 3.47 20.03 -5.72
CA GLY A 61 4.54 20.84 -6.31
C GLY A 61 5.34 20.02 -7.32
N SER A 62 6.14 20.68 -8.17
CA SER A 62 7.08 19.93 -9.00
C SER A 62 8.01 19.10 -8.08
N PRO A 63 8.55 17.95 -8.54
CA PRO A 63 9.54 17.19 -7.79
C PRO A 63 10.71 18.04 -7.27
N ASP A 64 11.01 19.12 -7.99
CA ASP A 64 12.01 20.12 -7.61
C ASP A 64 11.54 20.99 -6.44
N THR A 65 10.28 21.43 -6.40
CA THR A 65 9.70 22.16 -5.26
C THR A 65 9.71 21.30 -3.99
N LEU A 66 9.34 20.02 -4.09
CA LEU A 66 9.40 19.08 -2.96
C LEU A 66 10.84 18.84 -2.49
N ARG A 67 11.81 18.76 -3.42
CA ARG A 67 13.23 18.64 -3.09
C ARG A 67 13.76 19.88 -2.38
N GLN A 68 13.33 21.07 -2.80
CA GLN A 68 13.80 22.35 -2.26
C GLN A 68 13.12 22.73 -0.94
N HIS A 69 11.82 22.44 -0.79
CA HIS A 69 10.99 22.93 0.31
C HIS A 69 10.38 21.83 1.19
N GLY A 70 10.51 20.55 0.82
CA GLY A 70 9.93 19.42 1.58
C GLY A 70 10.45 19.32 3.02
N TRP A 71 11.67 19.80 3.28
CA TRP A 71 12.21 19.88 4.64
C TRP A 71 11.37 20.80 5.55
N GLN A 72 10.70 21.81 5.01
CA GLN A 72 9.86 22.72 5.79
C GLN A 72 8.60 22.02 6.30
N LEU A 73 8.01 21.12 5.51
CA LEU A 73 6.91 20.25 5.96
C LEU A 73 7.38 19.27 7.05
N LEU A 74 8.60 18.73 6.92
CA LEU A 74 9.19 17.86 7.91
C LEU A 74 9.42 18.60 9.24
N VAL A 75 10.08 19.76 9.19
CA VAL A 75 10.34 20.61 10.37
C VAL A 75 9.03 21.03 11.02
N ALA A 76 8.03 21.43 10.23
CA ALA A 76 6.70 21.76 10.72
C ALA A 76 5.97 20.57 11.35
N ALA A 77 6.29 19.32 11.00
CA ALA A 77 5.71 18.12 11.58
C ALA A 77 6.39 17.67 12.90
N LEU A 78 7.68 17.98 13.10
CA LEU A 78 8.44 17.49 14.26
C LEU A 78 7.81 17.84 15.63
N PRO A 79 7.34 19.08 15.89
CA PRO A 79 6.72 19.42 17.18
C PRO A 79 5.43 18.62 17.45
N PHE A 80 4.67 18.33 16.40
CA PHE A 80 3.40 17.59 16.49
C PHE A 80 3.64 16.09 16.63
N LEU A 81 4.67 15.57 15.96
CA LEU A 81 5.13 14.20 16.14
C LEU A 81 5.59 13.99 17.58
N TRP A 82 6.42 14.90 18.10
CA TRP A 82 6.86 14.89 19.49
C TRP A 82 5.69 14.92 20.46
N ALA A 83 4.82 15.93 20.35
CA ALA A 83 3.67 16.09 21.23
C ALA A 83 2.73 14.88 21.16
N GLY A 84 2.46 14.37 19.96
CA GLY A 84 1.62 13.20 19.75
C GLY A 84 2.19 11.92 20.37
N VAL A 85 3.49 11.67 20.24
CA VAL A 85 4.17 10.53 20.88
C VAL A 85 4.13 10.65 22.41
N VAL A 86 4.47 11.81 22.96
CA VAL A 86 4.47 12.04 24.42
C VAL A 86 3.07 11.85 24.99
N LEU A 87 2.04 12.48 24.39
CA LEU A 87 0.65 12.31 24.79
C LEU A 87 0.21 10.85 24.71
N THR A 88 0.62 10.14 23.66
CA THR A 88 0.30 8.72 23.48
C THR A 88 0.95 7.87 24.57
N ILE A 89 2.22 8.10 24.92
CA ILE A 89 2.91 7.40 26.01
C ILE A 89 2.25 7.67 27.36
N GLN A 90 1.96 8.93 27.68
CA GLN A 90 1.27 9.30 28.91
C GLN A 90 -0.11 8.62 28.99
N ARG A 91 -0.80 8.53 27.84
CA ARG A 91 -2.10 7.88 27.75
C ARG A 91 -2.01 6.37 27.89
N LEU A 92 -1.08 5.72 27.18
CA LEU A 92 -0.81 4.29 27.30
C LEU A 92 -0.46 3.92 28.75
N ARG A 93 0.34 4.74 29.44
CA ARG A 93 0.66 4.57 30.87
C ARG A 93 -0.59 4.62 31.74
N SER A 94 -1.45 5.61 31.55
CA SER A 94 -2.71 5.73 32.29
C SER A 94 -3.70 4.57 32.03
N ALA A 95 -3.64 3.96 30.84
CA ALA A 95 -4.40 2.78 30.45
C ALA A 95 -3.70 1.46 30.86
N ARG A 96 -2.44 1.54 31.33
CA ARG A 96 -1.50 0.42 31.48
C ARG A 96 -1.43 -0.49 30.25
N LEU A 97 -1.43 0.13 29.08
CA LEU A 97 -1.09 -0.54 27.84
C LEU A 97 0.44 -0.49 27.66
N PRO A 98 1.03 -1.45 26.94
CA PRO A 98 2.47 -1.44 26.66
C PRO A 98 2.89 -0.14 25.97
N LEU A 99 3.97 0.48 26.47
CA LEU A 99 4.42 1.78 25.97
C LEU A 99 4.97 1.71 24.53
N TRP A 100 5.44 0.53 24.09
CA TRP A 100 5.93 0.33 22.72
C TRP A 100 4.85 0.58 21.66
N LEU A 101 3.56 0.50 22.00
CA LEU A 101 2.46 0.85 21.09
C LEU A 101 2.55 2.29 20.59
N ALA A 102 3.27 3.18 21.29
CA ALA A 102 3.53 4.53 20.83
C ALA A 102 4.27 4.58 19.49
N ILE A 103 5.03 3.53 19.13
CA ILE A 103 5.68 3.42 17.81
C ILE A 103 4.63 3.43 16.68
N LEU A 104 3.44 2.86 16.91
CA LEU A 104 2.35 2.84 15.93
C LEU A 104 1.80 4.25 15.61
N PHE A 105 2.11 5.25 16.43
CA PHE A 105 1.77 6.64 16.16
C PHE A 105 2.51 7.21 14.93
N VAL A 106 3.68 6.64 14.62
CA VAL A 106 4.51 7.06 13.47
C VAL A 106 4.05 6.39 12.17
N VAL A 107 3.39 5.22 12.28
CA VAL A 107 2.92 4.47 11.12
C VAL A 107 1.67 5.17 10.55
N PRO A 108 1.70 5.63 9.28
CA PRO A 108 0.53 6.21 8.63
C PRO A 108 -0.65 5.27 8.74
N VAL A 109 -1.86 5.83 8.80
CA VAL A 109 -3.12 5.08 8.97
C VAL A 109 -3.27 4.41 10.34
N VAL A 110 -2.32 3.56 10.75
CA VAL A 110 -2.32 2.83 12.03
C VAL A 110 -2.39 3.80 13.21
N LYS A 111 -1.75 4.97 13.12
CA LYS A 111 -1.83 6.02 14.15
C LYS A 111 -3.25 6.46 14.48
N TRP A 112 -4.15 6.48 13.49
CA TRP A 112 -5.55 6.87 13.69
C TRP A 112 -6.30 5.80 14.49
N PHE A 113 -6.06 4.53 14.17
CA PHE A 113 -6.58 3.40 14.95
C PHE A 113 -6.04 3.42 16.38
N LEU A 114 -4.74 3.67 16.57
CA LEU A 114 -4.13 3.80 17.90
C LEU A 114 -4.76 4.97 18.67
N PHE A 115 -4.93 6.13 18.05
CA PHE A 115 -5.51 7.32 18.66
C PHE A 115 -6.95 7.05 19.13
N LEU A 116 -7.78 6.42 18.30
CA LEU A 116 -9.15 6.04 18.65
C LEU A 116 -9.15 5.01 19.79
N LEU A 117 -8.34 3.96 19.69
CA LEU A 117 -8.18 2.93 20.72
C LEU A 117 -7.80 3.57 22.06
N ALA A 118 -6.73 4.36 22.09
CA ALA A 118 -6.22 5.01 23.28
C ALA A 118 -7.21 6.06 23.84
N SER A 119 -8.03 6.70 23.02
CA SER A 119 -9.08 7.63 23.47
C SER A 119 -10.24 6.91 24.17
N LEU A 120 -10.55 5.68 23.75
CA LEU A 120 -11.71 4.92 24.26
C LEU A 120 -11.37 4.04 25.47
N VAL A 121 -10.18 3.44 25.51
CA VAL A 121 -9.78 2.50 26.56
C VAL A 121 -9.93 3.13 27.96
N PRO A 122 -10.56 2.50 28.96
CA PRO A 122 -10.65 3.07 30.29
C PRO A 122 -9.31 3.26 31.02
N ARG A 123 -9.22 4.28 31.90
CA ARG A 123 -8.08 4.43 32.84
C ARG A 123 -8.11 3.22 33.79
N ARG A 124 -6.94 2.66 34.09
CA ARG A 124 -6.82 1.56 35.06
C ARG A 124 -6.24 2.08 36.38
N GLU A 125 -7.07 2.09 37.41
CA GLU A 125 -6.63 2.31 38.79
C GLU A 125 -6.06 1.01 39.38
N VAL A 126 -5.17 1.10 40.38
CA VAL A 126 -4.74 -0.09 41.15
C VAL A 126 -5.96 -0.48 41.99
N PRO A 127 -6.57 -1.66 41.83
CA PRO A 127 -7.52 -2.14 42.83
C PRO A 127 -6.75 -2.30 44.16
N PRO A 128 -7.30 -1.91 45.32
CA PRO A 128 -6.70 -2.28 46.59
C PRO A 128 -6.43 -3.79 46.60
N ALA A 129 -5.27 -4.20 47.10
CA ALA A 129 -4.68 -5.53 46.92
C ALA A 129 -5.51 -6.73 47.44
N LEU A 130 -6.71 -6.47 47.97
CA LEU A 130 -7.55 -7.42 48.70
C LEU A 130 -8.77 -7.92 47.90
N GLU A 131 -9.12 -7.31 46.75
CA GLU A 131 -10.26 -7.78 45.97
C GLU A 131 -9.84 -8.67 44.80
N PRO A 132 -10.27 -9.96 44.77
CA PRO A 132 -10.12 -10.76 43.57
C PRO A 132 -10.89 -10.08 42.43
N PRO A 133 -10.32 -10.02 41.20
CA PRO A 133 -10.98 -9.34 40.10
C PRO A 133 -12.36 -9.97 39.88
N PRO A 134 -13.45 -9.17 39.81
CA PRO A 134 -14.77 -9.72 39.53
C PRO A 134 -14.71 -10.45 38.19
N ALA A 135 -15.22 -11.69 38.14
CA ALA A 135 -15.38 -12.40 36.89
C ALA A 135 -16.33 -11.57 36.01
N PRO A 136 -15.88 -11.02 34.87
CA PRO A 136 -16.76 -10.25 34.03
C PRO A 136 -17.82 -11.20 33.48
N LEU A 137 -19.08 -10.84 33.68
CA LEU A 137 -20.20 -11.48 33.01
C LEU A 137 -20.07 -11.14 31.52
N PRO A 138 -19.84 -12.13 30.63
CA PRO A 138 -19.88 -11.87 29.21
C PRO A 138 -21.30 -11.38 28.86
N GLY A 139 -21.41 -10.32 28.06
CA GLY A 139 -22.69 -9.92 27.46
C GLY A 139 -23.34 -11.13 26.76
N SER A 140 -24.67 -11.12 26.60
CA SER A 140 -25.47 -12.28 26.12
C SER A 140 -24.85 -13.00 24.90
N ALA A 141 -24.34 -12.25 23.93
CA ALA A 141 -23.70 -12.79 22.72
C ALA A 141 -22.42 -13.63 22.97
N TRP A 142 -21.67 -13.35 24.04
CA TRP A 142 -20.42 -14.06 24.36
C TRP A 142 -20.64 -15.30 25.24
N ARG A 143 -21.86 -15.52 25.74
CA ARG A 143 -22.20 -16.73 26.51
C ARG A 143 -22.17 -18.00 25.65
N VAL A 144 -22.50 -17.86 24.36
CA VAL A 144 -22.52 -18.94 23.37
C VAL A 144 -21.13 -19.14 22.70
N PHE A 145 -20.19 -18.23 22.95
CA PHE A 145 -18.87 -18.29 22.32
C PHE A 145 -18.02 -19.45 22.90
N PRO A 146 -17.32 -20.24 22.07
CA PRO A 146 -16.56 -21.39 22.53
C PRO A 146 -15.49 -21.00 23.55
N ARG A 147 -15.49 -21.69 24.69
CA ARG A 147 -14.52 -21.47 25.79
C ARG A 147 -13.23 -22.27 25.63
N SER A 148 -13.29 -23.39 24.89
CA SER A 148 -12.12 -24.22 24.62
C SER A 148 -11.06 -23.42 23.86
N ARG A 149 -9.78 -23.73 24.08
CA ARG A 149 -8.67 -23.04 23.39
C ARG A 149 -8.82 -23.14 21.88
N MET A 150 -9.02 -24.36 21.38
CA MET A 150 -9.16 -24.65 19.95
C MET A 150 -10.43 -24.02 19.35
N GLY A 151 -11.59 -24.19 20.00
CA GLY A 151 -12.86 -23.65 19.48
C GLY A 151 -12.85 -22.12 19.41
N SER A 152 -12.27 -21.46 20.41
CA SER A 152 -12.07 -20.01 20.42
C SER A 152 -11.12 -19.55 19.33
N ALA A 153 -10.03 -20.29 19.07
CA ALA A 153 -9.09 -19.99 18.00
C ALA A 153 -9.74 -20.13 16.62
N LEU A 154 -10.43 -21.24 16.36
CA LEU A 154 -11.14 -21.50 15.10
C LEU A 154 -12.22 -20.44 14.84
N ALA A 155 -13.01 -20.09 15.86
CA ALA A 155 -14.02 -19.03 15.73
C ALA A 155 -13.37 -17.66 15.46
N ALA A 156 -12.29 -17.32 16.16
CA ALA A 156 -11.59 -16.05 15.96
C ALA A 156 -11.01 -15.93 14.53
N VAL A 157 -10.36 -16.99 14.07
CA VAL A 157 -9.79 -17.10 12.73
C VAL A 157 -10.88 -17.01 11.67
N GLY A 158 -11.93 -17.84 11.78
CA GLY A 158 -13.01 -17.90 10.80
C GLY A 158 -13.80 -16.59 10.70
N ILE A 159 -14.18 -16.00 11.84
CA ILE A 159 -14.91 -14.72 11.86
C ILE A 159 -14.04 -13.60 11.29
N SER A 160 -12.77 -13.50 11.72
CA SER A 160 -11.89 -12.43 11.25
C SER A 160 -11.62 -12.59 9.75
N ALA A 161 -11.31 -13.79 9.28
CA ALA A 161 -11.10 -14.06 7.87
C ALA A 161 -12.34 -13.76 7.02
N LEU A 162 -13.54 -14.13 7.48
CA LEU A 162 -14.79 -13.82 6.78
C LEU A 162 -15.03 -12.31 6.66
N ILE A 163 -14.82 -11.57 7.76
CA ILE A 163 -14.92 -10.11 7.77
C ILE A 163 -13.90 -9.50 6.80
N THR A 164 -12.65 -9.98 6.82
CA THR A 164 -11.58 -9.54 5.92
C THR A 164 -11.96 -9.80 4.46
N VAL A 165 -12.45 -10.99 4.13
CA VAL A 165 -12.88 -11.32 2.77
C VAL A 165 -14.02 -10.41 2.32
N ALA A 166 -15.04 -10.22 3.16
CA ALA A 166 -16.18 -9.36 2.83
C ALA A 166 -15.76 -7.89 2.63
N ILE A 167 -14.96 -7.33 3.54
CA ILE A 167 -14.51 -5.93 3.45
C ILE A 167 -13.61 -5.72 2.24
N THR A 168 -12.66 -6.62 1.98
CA THR A 168 -11.81 -6.54 0.79
C THR A 168 -12.61 -6.71 -0.48
N ALA A 169 -13.59 -7.62 -0.54
CA ALA A 169 -14.46 -7.76 -1.70
C ALA A 169 -15.23 -6.46 -1.99
N VAL A 170 -15.78 -5.81 -0.96
CA VAL A 170 -16.44 -4.50 -1.10
C VAL A 170 -15.45 -3.42 -1.53
N GLY A 171 -14.27 -3.33 -0.89
CA GLY A 171 -13.25 -2.33 -1.20
C GLY A 171 -12.69 -2.45 -2.62
N ALA A 172 -12.34 -3.68 -3.03
CA ALA A 172 -11.76 -3.95 -4.34
C ALA A 172 -12.80 -3.95 -5.46
N SER A 173 -13.95 -4.61 -5.26
CA SER A 173 -14.93 -4.81 -6.34
C SER A 173 -15.93 -3.68 -6.46
N VAL A 174 -16.41 -3.11 -5.34
CA VAL A 174 -17.42 -2.05 -5.34
C VAL A 174 -16.76 -0.67 -5.34
N LEU A 175 -15.80 -0.44 -4.44
CA LEU A 175 -15.14 0.86 -4.35
C LEU A 175 -14.00 1.02 -5.35
N GLN A 176 -13.50 -0.07 -5.97
CA GLN A 176 -12.39 -0.04 -6.92
C GLN A 176 -11.18 0.72 -6.36
N ASN A 177 -10.90 0.50 -5.07
CA ASN A 177 -9.90 1.26 -4.33
C ASN A 177 -8.83 0.34 -3.75
N TYR A 178 -7.62 0.46 -4.29
CA TYR A 178 -6.42 -0.26 -3.88
C TYR A 178 -5.50 0.65 -3.04
N GLY A 179 -6.10 1.28 -2.03
CA GLY A 179 -5.50 2.28 -1.16
C GLY A 179 -4.78 1.71 0.08
N TRP A 180 -4.38 2.61 0.99
CA TRP A 180 -3.80 2.22 2.28
C TRP A 180 -4.80 1.46 3.15
N GLY A 181 -6.10 1.71 2.99
CA GLY A 181 -7.15 1.03 3.74
C GLY A 181 -7.12 -0.46 3.46
N LEU A 182 -7.02 -0.83 2.18
CA LEU A 182 -6.97 -2.21 1.74
C LEU A 182 -5.63 -2.88 2.08
N PHE A 183 -4.51 -2.22 1.82
CA PHE A 183 -3.20 -2.86 1.95
C PHE A 183 -2.53 -2.70 3.33
N VAL A 184 -2.96 -1.72 4.13
CA VAL A 184 -2.42 -1.49 5.49
C VAL A 184 -3.48 -1.64 6.57
N GLY A 185 -4.64 -1.01 6.39
CA GLY A 185 -5.74 -1.04 7.37
C GLY A 185 -6.31 -2.44 7.58
N VAL A 186 -6.69 -3.12 6.48
CA VAL A 186 -7.32 -4.45 6.54
C VAL A 186 -6.42 -5.50 7.19
N PRO A 187 -5.14 -5.71 6.81
CA PRO A 187 -4.31 -6.73 7.45
C PRO A 187 -4.08 -6.46 8.94
N PHE A 188 -3.80 -5.20 9.32
CA PHE A 188 -3.66 -4.81 10.72
C PHE A 188 -4.94 -5.07 11.52
N MET A 189 -6.11 -4.70 10.98
CA MET A 189 -7.41 -4.97 11.61
C MET A 189 -7.73 -6.46 11.70
N THR A 190 -7.40 -7.24 10.69
CA THR A 190 -7.57 -8.70 10.69
C THR A 190 -6.86 -9.32 11.88
N GLY A 191 -5.58 -8.98 12.08
CA GLY A 191 -4.81 -9.46 13.22
C GLY A 191 -5.33 -8.95 14.56
N PHE A 192 -5.67 -7.67 14.65
CA PHE A 192 -6.23 -7.07 15.86
C PHE A 192 -7.54 -7.74 16.30
N LEU A 193 -8.46 -7.94 15.36
CA LEU A 193 -9.75 -8.59 15.61
C LEU A 193 -9.56 -10.06 15.97
N ALA A 194 -8.70 -10.79 15.26
CA ALA A 194 -8.41 -12.19 15.57
C ALA A 194 -7.91 -12.35 17.02
N ALA A 195 -6.95 -11.54 17.44
CA ALA A 195 -6.46 -11.54 18.82
C ALA A 195 -7.57 -11.14 19.82
N MET A 196 -8.36 -10.11 19.52
CA MET A 196 -9.43 -9.63 20.42
C MET A 196 -10.58 -10.63 20.58
N ILE A 197 -10.95 -11.35 19.51
CA ILE A 197 -11.99 -12.38 19.52
C ILE A 197 -11.48 -13.62 20.24
N HIS A 198 -10.23 -14.05 19.99
CA HIS A 198 -9.64 -15.19 20.67
C HIS A 198 -9.49 -14.95 22.19
N GLY A 199 -9.22 -13.71 22.57
CA GLY A 199 -9.14 -13.24 23.96
C GLY A 199 -10.48 -12.83 24.58
N ALA A 200 -11.61 -13.08 23.93
CA ALA A 200 -12.91 -12.55 24.38
C ALA A 200 -13.39 -13.16 25.71
N THR A 201 -13.05 -14.43 25.97
CA THR A 201 -13.49 -15.17 27.17
C THR A 201 -12.40 -15.36 28.22
N GLN A 202 -11.13 -15.21 27.84
CA GLN A 202 -9.98 -15.30 28.73
C GLN A 202 -8.77 -14.62 28.06
N VAL A 203 -7.88 -14.02 28.85
CA VAL A 203 -6.63 -13.47 28.33
C VAL A 203 -5.77 -14.62 27.79
N ARG A 204 -5.33 -14.51 26.55
CA ARG A 204 -4.58 -15.56 25.84
C ARG A 204 -3.09 -15.31 25.93
N ARG A 205 -2.27 -16.33 25.63
CA ARG A 205 -0.83 -16.12 25.50
C ARG A 205 -0.54 -15.24 24.28
N MET A 206 0.57 -14.52 24.31
CA MET A 206 1.00 -13.69 23.19
C MET A 206 1.22 -14.53 21.93
N SER A 207 1.87 -15.69 22.05
CA SER A 207 2.07 -16.63 20.94
C SER A 207 0.75 -17.09 20.34
N GLU A 208 -0.22 -17.49 21.17
CA GLU A 208 -1.58 -17.86 20.71
C GLU A 208 -2.25 -16.73 19.91
N SER A 209 -2.10 -15.48 20.38
CA SER A 209 -2.68 -14.29 19.73
C SER A 209 -2.02 -13.97 18.39
N LEU A 210 -0.69 -14.14 18.29
CA LEU A 210 0.05 -13.97 17.03
C LEU A 210 -0.24 -15.11 16.05
N THR A 211 -0.37 -16.34 16.52
CA THR A 211 -0.72 -17.49 15.68
C THR A 211 -2.11 -17.32 15.07
N VAL A 212 -3.13 -16.92 15.85
CA VAL A 212 -4.47 -16.68 15.28
C VAL A 212 -4.49 -15.48 14.32
N ALA A 213 -3.67 -14.45 14.55
CA ALA A 213 -3.55 -13.32 13.62
C ALA A 213 -2.94 -13.74 12.27
N ALA A 214 -1.85 -14.51 12.30
CA ALA A 214 -1.22 -15.07 11.11
C ALA A 214 -2.16 -16.04 10.38
N LEU A 215 -2.83 -16.94 11.09
CA LEU A 215 -3.79 -17.87 10.49
C LEU A 215 -4.99 -17.15 9.89
N ALA A 216 -5.52 -16.10 10.54
CA ALA A 216 -6.65 -15.34 10.02
C ALA A 216 -6.33 -14.66 8.70
N VAL A 217 -5.17 -13.99 8.58
CA VAL A 217 -4.77 -13.34 7.32
C VAL A 217 -4.45 -14.37 6.23
N SER A 218 -3.83 -15.50 6.57
CA SER A 218 -3.55 -16.58 5.60
C SER A 218 -4.83 -17.25 5.09
N ILE A 219 -5.81 -17.49 5.97
CA ILE A 219 -7.11 -18.06 5.59
C ILE A 219 -7.93 -17.05 4.79
N ALA A 220 -7.84 -15.75 5.10
CA ALA A 220 -8.43 -14.72 4.25
C ALA A 220 -7.79 -14.72 2.84
N GLY A 221 -6.47 -14.85 2.75
CA GLY A 221 -5.75 -15.02 1.47
C GLY A 221 -6.23 -16.24 0.68
N ALA A 222 -6.35 -17.39 1.34
CA ALA A 222 -6.94 -18.58 0.73
C ALA A 222 -8.41 -18.37 0.32
N GLY A 223 -9.17 -17.59 1.10
CA GLY A 223 -10.52 -17.16 0.76
C GLY A 223 -10.57 -16.31 -0.51
N PHE A 224 -9.63 -15.39 -0.71
CA PHE A 224 -9.56 -14.61 -1.95
C PHE A 224 -9.36 -15.48 -3.19
N LEU A 225 -8.52 -16.51 -3.08
CA LEU A 225 -8.36 -17.52 -4.14
C LEU A 225 -9.66 -18.31 -4.34
N LEU A 226 -10.26 -18.82 -3.26
CA LEU A 226 -11.47 -19.64 -3.30
C LEU A 226 -12.71 -18.91 -3.83
N PHE A 227 -12.77 -17.59 -3.67
CA PHE A 227 -13.87 -16.77 -4.19
C PHE A 227 -13.52 -16.06 -5.50
N ALA A 228 -12.38 -16.40 -6.12
CA ALA A 228 -11.92 -15.81 -7.39
C ALA A 228 -11.82 -14.27 -7.36
N ILE A 229 -11.53 -13.70 -6.19
CA ILE A 229 -11.41 -12.23 -6.00
C ILE A 229 -10.03 -11.76 -6.45
N GLU A 230 -8.98 -12.48 -6.07
CA GLU A 230 -7.58 -12.20 -6.37
C GLU A 230 -6.88 -13.47 -6.85
N GLY A 231 -5.77 -13.33 -7.58
CA GLY A 231 -4.95 -14.47 -8.00
C GLY A 231 -3.75 -14.73 -7.11
N LEU A 232 -3.07 -15.86 -7.32
CA LEU A 232 -1.99 -16.30 -6.43
C LEU A 232 -0.76 -15.40 -6.54
N ILE A 233 -0.47 -14.82 -7.71
CA ILE A 233 0.69 -13.95 -7.91
C ILE A 233 0.48 -12.66 -7.11
N CYS A 234 -0.68 -12.01 -7.24
CA CYS A 234 -0.97 -10.80 -6.47
C CYS A 234 -1.05 -11.04 -4.96
N ILE A 235 -1.56 -12.19 -4.51
CA ILE A 235 -1.52 -12.55 -3.09
C ILE A 235 -0.07 -12.72 -2.63
N ALA A 236 0.76 -13.43 -3.39
CA ALA A 236 2.18 -13.60 -3.07
C ALA A 236 2.91 -12.25 -2.99
N MET A 237 2.58 -11.31 -3.89
CA MET A 237 3.07 -9.93 -3.85
C MET A 237 2.54 -9.16 -2.63
N ALA A 238 1.34 -9.42 -2.13
CA ALA A 238 0.78 -8.74 -0.96
C ALA A 238 1.27 -9.30 0.39
N VAL A 239 1.67 -10.57 0.46
CA VAL A 239 2.09 -11.25 1.71
C VAL A 239 3.20 -10.52 2.49
N PRO A 240 4.29 -10.03 1.86
CA PRO A 240 5.35 -9.31 2.57
C PRO A 240 4.86 -8.04 3.29
N LEU A 241 3.73 -7.47 2.87
CA LEU A 241 3.09 -6.35 3.53
C LEU A 241 2.04 -6.81 4.56
N ALA A 242 1.15 -7.73 4.16
CA ALA A 242 -0.01 -8.13 4.94
C ALA A 242 0.35 -8.88 6.23
N LEU A 243 1.29 -9.83 6.17
CA LEU A 243 1.60 -10.69 7.32
C LEU A 243 2.26 -9.92 8.48
N PRO A 244 3.30 -9.08 8.26
CA PRO A 244 3.86 -8.26 9.34
C PRO A 244 2.83 -7.33 9.98
N LEU A 245 1.98 -6.70 9.17
CA LEU A 245 0.93 -5.80 9.66
C LEU A 245 -0.12 -6.54 10.48
N ALA A 246 -0.53 -7.75 10.05
CA ALA A 246 -1.42 -8.60 10.83
C ALA A 246 -0.79 -9.01 12.17
N LEU A 247 0.51 -9.33 12.21
CA LEU A 247 1.21 -9.63 13.46
C LEU A 247 1.26 -8.42 14.40
N ILE A 248 1.54 -7.22 13.87
CA ILE A 248 1.52 -5.97 14.65
C ILE A 248 0.11 -5.69 15.18
N GLY A 249 -0.91 -5.91 14.35
CA GLY A 249 -2.32 -5.83 14.74
C GLY A 249 -2.67 -6.81 15.85
N GLY A 250 -2.26 -8.07 15.70
CA GLY A 250 -2.45 -9.13 16.70
C GLY A 250 -1.76 -8.82 18.03
N LEU A 251 -0.56 -8.24 17.98
CA LEU A 251 0.17 -7.79 19.16
C LEU A 251 -0.56 -6.63 19.87
N ALA A 252 -1.07 -5.66 19.11
CA ALA A 252 -1.90 -4.58 19.63
C ALA A 252 -3.21 -5.12 20.25
N GLY A 253 -3.88 -6.04 19.58
CA GLY A 253 -5.10 -6.70 20.07
C GLY A 253 -4.85 -7.48 21.37
N HIS A 254 -3.78 -8.27 21.41
CA HIS A 254 -3.36 -9.00 22.61
C HIS A 254 -3.15 -8.06 23.80
N SER A 255 -2.45 -6.95 23.59
CA SER A 255 -2.19 -5.97 24.64
C SER A 255 -3.46 -5.28 25.18
N ALA A 256 -4.51 -5.21 24.36
CA ALA A 256 -5.80 -4.62 24.70
C ALA A 256 -6.74 -5.61 25.43
N GLN A 257 -6.54 -6.94 25.31
CA GLN A 257 -7.39 -7.97 25.94
C GLN A 257 -7.63 -7.73 27.45
N PRO A 258 -6.60 -7.45 28.29
CA PRO A 258 -6.82 -7.28 29.72
C PRO A 258 -7.66 -6.04 30.06
N ALA A 259 -7.76 -5.07 29.14
CA ALA A 259 -8.53 -3.83 29.37
C ALA A 259 -10.01 -4.11 29.21
N ARG A 260 -10.36 -4.94 28.24
CA ARG A 260 -11.71 -5.41 27.98
C ARG A 260 -12.23 -6.26 29.13
N TRP A 261 -11.40 -7.19 29.64
CA TRP A 261 -11.82 -8.11 30.71
C TRP A 261 -12.17 -7.39 32.02
N ARG A 262 -11.38 -6.39 32.43
CA ARG A 262 -11.63 -5.68 33.70
C ARG A 262 -12.76 -4.65 33.65
N ASN A 263 -13.04 -4.05 32.49
CA ASN A 263 -13.92 -2.87 32.39
C ASN A 263 -15.15 -3.07 31.49
N GLY A 264 -15.37 -4.28 30.97
CA GLY A 264 -16.60 -4.67 30.26
C GLY A 264 -16.94 -3.90 28.97
N SER A 265 -16.11 -2.97 28.49
CA SER A 265 -16.52 -2.04 27.44
C SER A 265 -16.36 -2.65 26.02
N PRO A 266 -17.47 -2.88 25.27
CA PRO A 266 -17.43 -3.33 23.87
C PRO A 266 -16.95 -2.24 22.90
N GLN A 267 -16.85 -0.99 23.38
CA GLN A 267 -16.57 0.21 22.57
C GLN A 267 -15.26 0.10 21.79
N VAL A 268 -14.25 -0.58 22.34
CA VAL A 268 -12.94 -0.77 21.68
C VAL A 268 -13.06 -1.64 20.43
N ALA A 269 -13.83 -2.72 20.49
CA ALA A 269 -14.04 -3.60 19.33
C ALA A 269 -14.95 -2.94 18.29
N CYS A 270 -16.00 -2.24 18.73
CA CYS A 270 -16.90 -1.50 17.83
C CYS A 270 -16.18 -0.34 17.11
N ALA A 271 -15.31 0.40 17.80
CA ALA A 271 -14.57 1.49 17.19
C ALA A 271 -13.52 1.00 16.18
N ALA A 272 -12.84 -0.11 16.46
CA ALA A 272 -11.95 -0.74 15.50
C ALA A 272 -12.71 -1.21 14.24
N PHE A 273 -13.90 -1.79 14.43
CA PHE A 273 -14.77 -2.21 13.33
C PHE A 273 -15.29 -1.03 12.49
N LEU A 274 -15.62 0.10 13.09
CA LEU A 274 -16.13 1.29 12.39
C LEU A 274 -15.03 2.12 11.71
N ALA A 275 -13.80 2.09 12.23
CA ALA A 275 -12.70 2.88 11.69
C ALA A 275 -12.27 2.43 10.28
N LEU A 276 -12.41 1.14 9.95
CA LEU A 276 -11.98 0.60 8.66
C LEU A 276 -12.93 0.97 7.49
N PRO A 277 -14.27 0.81 7.58
CA PRO A 277 -15.19 1.30 6.55
C PRO A 277 -15.12 2.81 6.37
N MET A 278 -14.96 3.57 7.46
CA MET A 278 -14.79 5.03 7.39
C MET A 278 -13.54 5.38 6.58
N MET A 279 -12.44 4.67 6.81
CA MET A 279 -11.20 4.90 6.07
C MET A 279 -11.34 4.56 4.58
N LEU A 280 -11.89 3.38 4.25
CA LEU A 280 -12.11 2.98 2.85
C LEU A 280 -13.04 3.95 2.10
N GLY A 281 -14.08 4.43 2.78
CA GLY A 281 -14.99 5.44 2.23
C GLY A 281 -14.30 6.78 1.99
N VAL A 282 -13.47 7.23 2.92
CA VAL A 282 -12.73 8.49 2.76
C VAL A 282 -11.68 8.40 1.65
N GLU A 283 -10.98 7.29 1.52
CA GLU A 283 -10.03 7.09 0.42
C GLU A 283 -10.72 7.15 -0.96
N ARG A 284 -11.93 6.61 -1.07
CA ARG A 284 -12.71 6.68 -2.32
C ARG A 284 -13.10 8.11 -2.69
N LEU A 285 -13.35 8.97 -1.70
CA LEU A 285 -13.66 10.38 -1.91
C LEU A 285 -12.41 11.20 -2.23
N GLY A 286 -11.23 10.65 -1.96
CA GLY A 286 -9.94 11.32 -2.12
C GLY A 286 -9.40 11.37 -3.55
N ASP A 287 -10.21 11.06 -4.58
CA ASP A 287 -9.84 10.95 -6.01
C ASP A 287 -8.68 11.88 -6.39
N THR A 288 -7.47 11.32 -6.43
CA THR A 288 -6.26 12.02 -6.85
C THR A 288 -5.55 11.16 -7.88
N GLU A 289 -5.02 11.79 -8.92
CA GLU A 289 -4.27 11.09 -9.94
C GLU A 289 -3.00 10.46 -9.33
N ALA A 290 -2.74 9.20 -9.69
CA ALA A 290 -1.51 8.52 -9.32
C ALA A 290 -0.30 9.26 -9.92
N PRO A 291 0.89 9.28 -9.26
CA PRO A 291 2.07 9.90 -9.84
C PRO A 291 2.45 9.29 -11.18
N LEU A 292 2.93 10.13 -12.09
CA LEU A 292 3.62 9.66 -13.29
C LEU A 292 5.03 9.22 -12.91
N LEU A 293 5.28 7.92 -12.98
CA LEU A 293 6.56 7.30 -12.71
C LEU A 293 7.30 7.03 -14.02
N ALA A 294 8.62 6.87 -13.95
CA ALA A 294 9.45 6.59 -15.11
C ALA A 294 10.52 5.56 -14.79
N VAL A 295 10.61 4.52 -15.63
CA VAL A 295 11.68 3.53 -15.59
C VAL A 295 12.55 3.72 -16.80
N LYS A 296 13.86 3.75 -16.58
CA LYS A 296 14.87 3.90 -17.64
C LYS A 296 15.84 2.73 -17.58
N SER A 297 16.18 2.18 -18.73
CA SER A 297 17.09 1.03 -18.84
C SER A 297 17.92 1.17 -20.10
N SER A 298 19.20 0.82 -20.04
CA SER A 298 20.10 1.00 -21.16
C SER A 298 21.07 -0.17 -21.32
N ILE A 299 21.54 -0.35 -22.55
CA ILE A 299 22.60 -1.28 -22.92
C ILE A 299 23.55 -0.60 -23.91
N GLU A 300 24.75 -1.15 -24.06
CA GLU A 300 25.66 -0.78 -25.14
C GLU A 300 25.60 -1.85 -26.23
N VAL A 301 25.48 -1.40 -27.48
CA VAL A 301 25.36 -2.24 -28.67
C VAL A 301 26.56 -1.98 -29.57
N ASN A 302 27.20 -3.04 -30.04
CA ASN A 302 28.37 -2.98 -30.91
C ASN A 302 27.98 -2.77 -32.39
N ALA A 303 27.17 -1.75 -32.64
CA ALA A 303 26.75 -1.33 -33.98
C ALA A 303 26.38 0.17 -34.02
N PRO A 304 26.46 0.81 -35.20
CA PRO A 304 26.15 2.23 -35.35
C PRO A 304 24.64 2.51 -35.21
N PRO A 305 24.24 3.73 -34.82
CA PRO A 305 22.83 4.05 -34.52
C PRO A 305 21.86 3.71 -35.66
N ALA A 306 22.26 3.94 -36.92
CA ALA A 306 21.45 3.65 -38.09
C ALA A 306 21.09 2.15 -38.23
N ARG A 307 21.97 1.24 -37.77
CA ARG A 307 21.71 -0.19 -37.80
C ARG A 307 20.82 -0.62 -36.64
N VAL A 308 21.06 -0.07 -35.45
CA VAL A 308 20.21 -0.30 -34.27
C VAL A 308 18.78 0.21 -34.52
N TRP A 309 18.63 1.37 -35.16
CA TRP A 309 17.35 2.00 -35.48
C TRP A 309 16.38 1.07 -36.22
N ARG A 310 16.89 0.32 -37.22
CA ARG A 310 16.09 -0.63 -38.01
C ARG A 310 15.38 -1.68 -37.16
N HIS A 311 15.98 -2.05 -36.03
CA HIS A 311 15.46 -3.06 -35.12
C HIS A 311 14.68 -2.46 -33.92
N VAL A 312 14.80 -1.15 -33.68
CA VAL A 312 14.04 -0.44 -32.64
C VAL A 312 12.63 -0.10 -33.10
N VAL A 313 12.48 0.28 -34.38
CA VAL A 313 11.17 0.62 -34.98
C VAL A 313 10.28 -0.61 -35.03
N THR A 314 10.84 -1.75 -35.47
CA THR A 314 10.18 -3.06 -35.49
C THR A 314 11.18 -4.14 -35.12
N PHE A 315 10.74 -5.16 -34.40
CA PHE A 315 11.55 -6.34 -34.14
C PHE A 315 10.72 -7.62 -34.35
N SER A 316 11.43 -8.64 -34.82
CA SER A 316 10.91 -9.98 -35.04
C SER A 316 10.51 -10.68 -33.73
N GLU A 317 10.02 -11.90 -33.83
CA GLU A 317 9.66 -12.69 -32.65
C GLU A 317 10.85 -12.90 -31.71
N LEU A 318 10.64 -12.59 -30.42
CA LEU A 318 11.61 -12.81 -29.37
C LEU A 318 11.66 -14.29 -29.00
N PRO A 319 12.85 -14.83 -28.65
CA PRO A 319 12.97 -16.18 -28.14
C PRO A 319 12.18 -16.35 -26.83
N ALA A 320 11.76 -17.57 -26.50
CA ALA A 320 11.00 -17.84 -25.27
C ALA A 320 11.65 -17.25 -24.00
N PRO A 321 10.87 -16.82 -22.99
CA PRO A 321 11.41 -16.18 -21.80
C PRO A 321 12.25 -17.12 -20.95
N THR A 322 13.40 -16.60 -20.50
CA THR A 322 14.27 -17.26 -19.53
C THR A 322 14.00 -16.75 -18.11
N GLU A 323 13.43 -15.56 -18.00
CA GLU A 323 13.12 -14.88 -16.76
C GLU A 323 11.95 -15.55 -16.03
N TRP A 324 12.13 -15.83 -14.73
CA TRP A 324 11.13 -16.53 -13.91
C TRP A 324 9.80 -15.78 -13.84
N LEU A 325 9.84 -14.45 -13.81
CA LEU A 325 8.68 -13.56 -13.72
C LEU A 325 7.70 -13.76 -14.88
N PHE A 326 8.23 -13.90 -16.10
CA PHE A 326 7.43 -14.09 -17.31
C PHE A 326 6.84 -15.49 -17.38
N ARG A 327 7.56 -16.50 -16.87
CA ARG A 327 7.04 -17.86 -16.68
C ARG A 327 5.98 -17.93 -15.59
N ALA A 328 6.04 -17.01 -14.63
CA ALA A 328 5.06 -16.90 -13.56
C ALA A 328 3.71 -16.34 -14.04
N GLY A 329 3.63 -15.74 -15.23
CA GLY A 329 2.37 -15.22 -15.78
C GLY A 329 2.36 -13.72 -16.05
N ILE A 330 3.42 -12.99 -15.69
CA ILE A 330 3.57 -11.58 -16.09
C ILE A 330 3.67 -11.47 -17.61
N ALA A 331 2.96 -10.51 -18.19
CA ALA A 331 2.94 -10.27 -19.62
C ALA A 331 4.32 -9.82 -20.11
N TYR A 332 4.75 -10.33 -21.28
CA TYR A 332 6.03 -9.98 -21.88
C TYR A 332 5.91 -9.81 -23.40
N PRO A 333 6.80 -9.01 -24.02
CA PRO A 333 6.76 -8.74 -25.45
C PRO A 333 7.17 -9.97 -26.26
N LEU A 334 6.42 -10.19 -27.34
CA LEU A 334 6.64 -11.24 -28.33
C LEU A 334 7.25 -10.66 -29.61
N ARG A 335 6.71 -9.56 -30.13
CA ARG A 335 7.18 -8.88 -31.36
C ARG A 335 6.63 -7.45 -31.43
N ALA A 336 7.18 -6.64 -32.33
CA ALA A 336 6.65 -5.31 -32.61
C ALA A 336 6.48 -5.08 -34.11
N GLU A 337 5.27 -4.67 -34.49
CA GLU A 337 4.87 -4.38 -35.87
C GLU A 337 4.52 -2.89 -35.98
N ILE A 338 4.70 -2.29 -37.15
CA ILE A 338 4.35 -0.88 -37.37
C ILE A 338 3.54 -0.70 -38.66
N GLN A 339 2.55 0.17 -38.60
CA GLN A 339 1.75 0.59 -39.73
C GLN A 339 2.01 2.07 -40.01
N GLY A 340 2.52 2.38 -41.20
CA GLY A 340 2.94 3.72 -41.58
C GLY A 340 4.39 4.04 -41.20
N THR A 341 4.81 5.27 -41.46
CA THR A 341 6.15 5.80 -41.18
C THR A 341 6.08 7.23 -40.67
N GLY A 342 7.03 7.64 -39.81
CA GLY A 342 7.07 8.98 -39.25
C GLY A 342 6.07 9.23 -38.11
N PRO A 343 5.91 10.49 -37.67
CA PRO A 343 4.92 10.86 -36.65
C PRO A 343 3.50 10.52 -37.12
N GLY A 344 2.70 9.93 -36.23
CA GLY A 344 1.35 9.44 -36.53
C GLY A 344 1.29 7.98 -37.01
N ALA A 345 2.42 7.34 -37.31
CA ALA A 345 2.46 5.89 -37.50
C ALA A 345 1.99 5.16 -36.23
N ILE A 346 1.39 3.97 -36.39
CA ILE A 346 0.88 3.20 -35.26
C ILE A 346 1.75 1.95 -35.10
N ARG A 347 2.44 1.87 -33.95
CA ARG A 347 3.20 0.68 -33.57
C ARG A 347 2.32 -0.23 -32.70
N HIS A 348 2.31 -1.51 -33.01
CA HIS A 348 1.65 -2.55 -32.25
C HIS A 348 2.71 -3.42 -31.60
N CYS A 349 2.89 -3.28 -30.28
CA CYS A 349 3.79 -4.13 -29.52
C CYS A 349 3.00 -5.29 -28.93
N VAL A 350 3.17 -6.49 -29.51
CA VAL A 350 2.37 -7.67 -29.19
C VAL A 350 2.95 -8.36 -27.95
N PHE A 351 2.15 -8.45 -26.88
CA PHE A 351 2.49 -9.20 -25.67
C PHE A 351 1.68 -10.50 -25.59
N THR A 352 2.04 -11.38 -24.66
CA THR A 352 1.30 -12.61 -24.36
C THR A 352 -0.16 -12.41 -23.98
N THR A 353 -0.52 -11.22 -23.48
CA THR A 353 -1.88 -10.86 -23.03
C THR A 353 -2.63 -9.94 -24.01
N GLY A 354 -2.04 -9.65 -25.17
CA GLY A 354 -2.58 -8.75 -26.18
C GLY A 354 -1.62 -7.62 -26.56
N PRO A 355 -1.98 -6.79 -27.53
CA PRO A 355 -1.10 -5.73 -28.02
C PRO A 355 -1.23 -4.44 -27.20
N PHE A 356 -0.10 -3.76 -27.02
CA PHE A 356 -0.09 -2.31 -26.80
C PHE A 356 -0.30 -1.59 -28.14
N VAL A 357 -1.07 -0.51 -28.13
CA VAL A 357 -1.25 0.39 -29.29
C VAL A 357 -0.49 1.69 -29.03
N GLU A 358 0.58 1.88 -29.78
CA GLU A 358 1.63 2.86 -29.53
C GLU A 358 1.75 3.84 -30.72
N PRO A 359 0.91 4.89 -30.78
CA PRO A 359 1.05 5.92 -31.81
C PRO A 359 2.37 6.70 -31.64
N ILE A 360 3.12 6.82 -32.73
CA ILE A 360 4.39 7.55 -32.76
C ILE A 360 4.12 9.05 -32.62
N GLU A 361 4.70 9.65 -31.58
CA GLU A 361 4.69 11.09 -31.33
C GLU A 361 5.92 11.78 -31.95
N VAL A 362 7.09 11.13 -31.90
CA VAL A 362 8.37 11.67 -32.42
C VAL A 362 9.10 10.58 -33.18
N TRP A 363 9.53 10.93 -34.39
CA TRP A 363 10.39 10.12 -35.24
C TRP A 363 11.58 10.95 -35.70
N ASP A 364 12.66 10.90 -34.93
CA ASP A 364 13.93 11.58 -35.24
C ASP A 364 14.99 10.51 -35.52
N GLU A 365 15.01 10.02 -36.76
CA GLU A 365 15.90 8.93 -37.18
C GLU A 365 17.35 9.41 -37.32
N PRO A 366 18.36 8.70 -36.77
CA PRO A 366 18.30 7.44 -36.02
C PRO A 366 18.39 7.63 -34.49
N ARG A 367 18.01 8.80 -33.95
CA ARG A 367 18.31 9.24 -32.59
C ARG A 367 17.20 8.94 -31.58
N LEU A 368 15.95 9.25 -31.90
CA LEU A 368 14.86 9.26 -30.94
C LEU A 368 13.54 8.78 -31.56
N LEU A 369 12.98 7.73 -30.96
CA LEU A 369 11.63 7.27 -31.22
C LEU A 369 10.80 7.43 -29.94
N ARG A 370 9.75 8.25 -29.98
CA ARG A 370 8.83 8.45 -28.84
C ARG A 370 7.40 8.15 -29.27
N PHE A 371 6.66 7.47 -28.41
CA PHE A 371 5.29 7.05 -28.68
C PHE A 371 4.43 7.17 -27.43
N GLY A 372 3.18 7.55 -27.63
CA GLY A 372 2.16 7.46 -26.59
C GLY A 372 1.66 6.02 -26.47
N VAL A 373 0.83 5.74 -25.48
CA VAL A 373 0.14 4.45 -25.34
C VAL A 373 -1.35 4.72 -25.22
N THR A 374 -2.13 4.24 -26.19
CA THR A 374 -3.59 4.45 -26.25
C THR A 374 -4.39 3.23 -25.80
N ALA A 375 -3.77 2.04 -25.84
CA ALA A 375 -4.34 0.81 -25.32
C ALA A 375 -3.26 -0.01 -24.59
N ASN A 376 -3.61 -0.52 -23.41
CA ASN A 376 -2.78 -1.38 -22.57
C ASN A 376 -3.44 -2.76 -22.46
N PRO A 377 -2.72 -3.87 -22.72
CA PRO A 377 -3.20 -5.21 -22.40
C PRO A 377 -3.15 -5.44 -20.88
N ALA A 378 -3.74 -6.55 -20.42
CA ALA A 378 -3.61 -6.94 -19.02
C ALA A 378 -2.12 -7.18 -18.68
N PRO A 379 -1.61 -6.67 -17.54
CA PRO A 379 -0.18 -6.75 -17.23
C PRO A 379 0.28 -8.17 -16.86
N MET A 380 -0.66 -9.08 -16.58
CA MET A 380 -0.37 -10.48 -16.26
C MET A 380 -1.60 -11.38 -16.42
N GLN A 381 -1.36 -12.69 -16.48
CA GLN A 381 -2.36 -13.72 -16.27
C GLN A 381 -2.11 -14.38 -14.91
N GLU A 382 -3.16 -14.41 -14.10
CA GLU A 382 -3.07 -14.91 -12.74
C GLU A 382 -3.08 -16.44 -12.65
N TRP A 383 -2.43 -16.97 -11.62
CA TRP A 383 -2.53 -18.39 -11.29
C TRP A 383 -3.79 -18.62 -10.47
N THR A 384 -4.73 -19.35 -11.06
CA THR A 384 -6.05 -19.57 -10.51
C THR A 384 -6.55 -20.98 -10.85
N PRO A 385 -7.30 -21.64 -9.95
CA PRO A 385 -7.97 -22.91 -10.28
C PRO A 385 -9.21 -22.69 -11.18
N TYR A 386 -9.63 -21.45 -11.39
CA TYR A 386 -10.77 -21.09 -12.26
C TYR A 386 -10.30 -20.88 -13.70
N ARG A 387 -11.23 -20.94 -14.66
CA ARG A 387 -10.89 -20.77 -16.10
C ARG A 387 -10.26 -19.42 -16.39
N GLU A 388 -10.86 -18.35 -15.86
CA GLU A 388 -10.33 -16.99 -15.94
C GLU A 388 -10.76 -16.23 -14.68
N ILE A 389 -9.88 -15.35 -14.20
CA ILE A 389 -10.23 -14.33 -13.20
C ILE A 389 -9.75 -12.98 -13.70
N HIS A 390 -10.52 -11.93 -13.40
CA HIS A 390 -10.15 -10.56 -13.74
C HIS A 390 -10.23 -9.69 -12.49
N PRO A 391 -9.27 -9.84 -11.55
CA PRO A 391 -9.14 -8.91 -10.46
C PRO A 391 -9.17 -7.47 -10.99
N PRO A 392 -9.95 -6.56 -10.37
CA PRO A 392 -10.15 -5.24 -10.94
C PRO A 392 -8.84 -4.46 -11.16
N HIS A 393 -7.83 -4.72 -10.32
CA HIS A 393 -6.51 -4.12 -10.48
C HIS A 393 -5.69 -4.61 -11.69
N LEU A 394 -6.16 -5.58 -12.48
CA LEU A 394 -5.51 -5.91 -13.76
C LEU A 394 -5.97 -5.02 -14.91
N LYS A 395 -6.94 -4.13 -14.70
CA LYS A 395 -7.46 -3.20 -15.72
C LYS A 395 -7.25 -1.75 -15.29
N GLY A 396 -6.27 -1.08 -15.90
CA GLY A 396 -6.04 0.36 -15.72
C GLY A 396 -5.33 0.77 -14.42
N PHE A 397 -5.03 -0.17 -13.52
CA PHE A 397 -4.27 0.12 -12.28
C PHE A 397 -2.76 0.12 -12.46
N LEU A 398 -2.24 -0.47 -13.53
CA LEU A 398 -0.90 -0.22 -14.04
C LEU A 398 -1.07 0.12 -15.52
N ALA A 399 -0.86 1.38 -15.87
CA ALA A 399 -1.06 1.88 -17.22
C ALA A 399 0.21 2.60 -17.68
N SER A 400 0.82 2.10 -18.76
CA SER A 400 1.83 2.84 -19.49
C SER A 400 1.14 3.95 -20.27
N GLU A 401 1.70 5.15 -20.21
CA GLU A 401 1.18 6.34 -20.93
C GLU A 401 2.08 6.72 -22.10
N ARG A 402 3.38 6.47 -21.98
CA ARG A 402 4.39 6.84 -22.98
C ARG A 402 5.59 5.90 -22.92
N GLY A 403 6.19 5.67 -24.07
CA GLY A 403 7.50 5.01 -24.19
C GLY A 403 8.44 5.79 -25.10
N GLN A 404 9.75 5.53 -24.93
CA GLN A 404 10.80 6.16 -25.70
C GLN A 404 11.99 5.22 -25.88
N PHE A 405 12.57 5.23 -27.08
CA PHE A 405 13.91 4.73 -27.35
C PHE A 405 14.83 5.89 -27.74
N LEU A 406 15.94 6.02 -27.04
CA LEU A 406 16.99 7.00 -27.32
C LEU A 406 18.27 6.26 -27.69
N LEU A 407 18.84 6.60 -28.84
CA LEU A 407 20.09 6.07 -29.36
C LEU A 407 21.15 7.17 -29.26
N THR A 408 22.19 6.92 -28.48
CA THR A 408 23.33 7.82 -28.36
C THR A 408 24.55 7.17 -28.98
N GLU A 409 25.17 7.84 -29.95
CA GLU A 409 26.41 7.37 -30.57
C GLU A 409 27.55 7.33 -29.54
N LEU A 410 28.34 6.25 -29.58
CA LEU A 410 29.52 6.04 -28.75
C LEU A 410 30.77 5.84 -29.63
N PRO A 411 31.98 6.09 -29.09
CA PRO A 411 33.21 5.82 -29.82
C PRO A 411 33.33 4.37 -30.32
N GLY A 412 33.96 4.21 -31.49
CA GLY A 412 34.15 2.91 -32.13
C GLY A 412 32.93 2.40 -32.89
N GLY A 413 32.04 3.28 -33.34
CA GLY A 413 30.83 2.90 -34.08
C GLY A 413 29.82 2.12 -33.25
N ARG A 414 29.82 2.34 -31.93
CA ARG A 414 28.90 1.69 -30.98
C ARG A 414 27.73 2.61 -30.66
N THR A 415 26.68 2.06 -30.06
CA THR A 415 25.48 2.82 -29.68
C THR A 415 25.07 2.49 -28.26
N ARG A 416 24.77 3.51 -27.45
CA ARG A 416 24.00 3.32 -26.21
C ARG A 416 22.52 3.38 -26.57
N LEU A 417 21.84 2.25 -26.42
CA LEU A 417 20.41 2.14 -26.62
C LEU A 417 19.71 2.21 -25.26
N GLU A 418 18.80 3.16 -25.12
CA GLU A 418 18.08 3.43 -23.89
C GLU A 418 16.57 3.39 -24.10
N GLY A 419 15.88 2.59 -23.29
CA GLY A 419 14.43 2.55 -23.22
C GLY A 419 13.92 3.30 -21.98
N THR A 420 12.92 4.16 -22.15
CA THR A 420 12.19 4.79 -21.05
C THR A 420 10.69 4.53 -21.20
N THR A 421 10.05 4.11 -20.11
CA THR A 421 8.60 3.96 -20.03
C THR A 421 8.08 4.84 -18.91
N TRP A 422 7.10 5.69 -19.23
CA TRP A 422 6.33 6.46 -18.26
C TRP A 422 5.00 5.76 -18.00
N TYR A 423 4.68 5.58 -16.73
CA TYR A 423 3.50 4.83 -16.33
C TYR A 423 2.88 5.40 -15.06
N ARG A 424 1.60 5.09 -14.84
CA ARG A 424 0.92 5.32 -13.57
C ARG A 424 0.48 4.00 -12.97
N HIS A 425 0.50 3.95 -11.64
CA HIS A 425 -0.08 2.84 -10.91
C HIS A 425 -0.98 3.32 -9.76
N HIS A 426 -2.21 2.83 -9.73
CA HIS A 426 -3.25 3.26 -8.79
C HIS A 426 -3.27 2.39 -7.51
N MET A 427 -2.09 2.05 -6.99
CA MET A 427 -1.93 1.17 -5.83
C MET A 427 -1.08 1.80 -4.73
N TRP A 428 -1.47 1.63 -3.48
CA TRP A 428 -0.83 2.26 -2.31
C TRP A 428 -0.37 1.25 -1.27
N PRO A 429 0.77 1.48 -0.59
CA PRO A 429 1.70 2.60 -0.75
C PRO A 429 2.49 2.55 -2.06
N VAL A 430 2.63 3.69 -2.77
CA VAL A 430 3.36 3.77 -4.05
C VAL A 430 4.75 3.17 -3.94
N VAL A 431 5.52 3.53 -2.91
CA VAL A 431 6.90 3.04 -2.72
C VAL A 431 6.97 1.52 -2.74
N TYR A 432 5.97 0.84 -2.17
CA TYR A 432 5.94 -0.62 -2.16
C TYR A 432 5.66 -1.21 -3.54
N TRP A 433 4.58 -0.75 -4.18
CA TRP A 433 4.15 -1.28 -5.48
C TRP A 433 5.06 -0.84 -6.63
N GLN A 434 5.71 0.30 -6.52
CA GLN A 434 6.65 0.82 -7.49
C GLN A 434 7.86 -0.10 -7.62
N MET A 435 8.37 -0.70 -6.52
CA MET A 435 9.47 -1.66 -6.62
C MET A 435 9.14 -2.83 -7.54
N TRP A 436 7.90 -3.33 -7.47
CA TRP A 436 7.42 -4.38 -8.36
C TRP A 436 7.27 -3.88 -9.80
N SER A 437 6.56 -2.77 -10.00
CA SER A 437 6.35 -2.21 -11.34
C SER A 437 7.66 -1.82 -12.04
N ASP A 438 8.59 -1.19 -11.33
CA ASP A 438 9.90 -0.80 -11.85
C ASP A 438 10.73 -2.01 -12.27
N GLU A 439 10.79 -3.06 -11.44
CA GLU A 439 11.52 -4.28 -11.77
C GLU A 439 10.89 -5.01 -12.96
N ILE A 440 9.55 -5.11 -13.02
CA ILE A 440 8.83 -5.74 -14.13
C ILE A 440 9.14 -5.00 -15.45
N ILE A 441 8.99 -3.68 -15.47
CA ILE A 441 9.23 -2.85 -16.65
C ILE A 441 10.72 -2.88 -17.03
N HIS A 442 11.62 -2.85 -16.06
CA HIS A 442 13.06 -2.96 -16.29
C HIS A 442 13.41 -4.28 -16.99
N ARG A 443 12.83 -5.41 -16.55
CA ARG A 443 13.02 -6.72 -17.20
C ARG A 443 12.46 -6.76 -18.61
N ILE A 444 11.29 -6.16 -18.83
CA ILE A 444 10.70 -6.02 -20.17
C ILE A 444 11.62 -5.20 -21.08
N HIS A 445 12.14 -4.06 -20.61
CA HIS A 445 13.12 -3.27 -21.35
C HIS A 445 14.33 -4.11 -21.71
N LEU A 446 15.01 -4.70 -20.74
CA LEU A 446 16.23 -5.47 -21.00
C LEU A 446 16.01 -6.60 -22.00
N ARG A 447 14.85 -7.24 -21.98
CA ARG A 447 14.47 -8.27 -22.94
C ARG A 447 14.39 -7.74 -24.38
N VAL A 448 13.69 -6.62 -24.59
CA VAL A 448 13.60 -5.97 -25.91
C VAL A 448 14.96 -5.45 -26.36
N LEU A 449 15.65 -4.72 -25.48
CA LEU A 449 16.93 -4.09 -25.76
C LEU A 449 17.98 -5.14 -26.16
N ARG A 450 18.10 -6.25 -25.43
CA ARG A 450 19.05 -7.33 -25.75
C ARG A 450 18.68 -8.05 -27.05
N HIS A 451 17.39 -8.17 -27.37
CA HIS A 451 16.98 -8.74 -28.66
C HIS A 451 17.38 -7.82 -29.81
N VAL A 452 17.14 -6.52 -29.69
CA VAL A 452 17.60 -5.49 -30.64
C VAL A 452 19.13 -5.53 -30.78
N GLN A 453 19.86 -5.66 -29.68
CA GLN A 453 21.31 -5.82 -29.69
C GLN A 453 21.73 -7.02 -30.53
N ALA A 454 21.18 -8.20 -30.26
CA ALA A 454 21.55 -9.42 -30.97
C ALA A 454 21.31 -9.30 -32.49
N LEU A 455 20.18 -8.73 -32.90
CA LEU A 455 19.88 -8.48 -34.32
C LEU A 455 20.84 -7.45 -34.94
N ALA A 456 21.05 -6.35 -34.22
CA ALA A 456 21.91 -5.26 -34.66
C ALA A 456 23.40 -5.57 -34.57
N GLU A 457 23.83 -6.66 -33.94
CA GLU A 457 25.23 -7.12 -33.92
C GLU A 457 25.47 -8.26 -34.92
N ALA A 458 24.43 -9.00 -35.33
CA ALA A 458 24.52 -10.09 -36.31
C ALA A 458 24.51 -9.68 -37.80
N GLY A 459 23.85 -8.57 -38.17
CA GLY A 459 23.84 -8.01 -39.55
C GLY A 459 25.11 -7.31 -40.03
#